data_AF-A0A962EEI8-F1
#
_entry.id   AF-A0A962EEI8-F1
#
_cell.length_a   1.000
_cell.length_b   1.000
_cell.length_c   1.000
_cell.angle_alpha   90.00
_cell.angle_beta   90.00
_cell.angle_gamma   90.00
#
_symmetry.space_group_name_H-M   'P 1'
#
loop_
_entity.id
_entity.type
_entity.pdbx_description
1 polymer ?
#
loop_
_entity_poly.entity_id
_entity_poly.type
_entity_poly.pdbx_seq_one_letter_code
_entity_poly.pdbx_strand_id
1 'polypeptide(L)'
;MSKFRICLIPLALVLALASTAASANTLLVQRVERAKSSALPHKGSTMEQVESQYGAPTDKKPAVGQPPITRWMYPAFTVYFEYNHVINAVVNKSSPEEKGPMPVAARQPRE
;
A
#
# COMPACT_ATOMS: atom_id res chain seq x y z
N MET A 1 14.05 -64.44 -6.59
CA MET A 1 14.87 -63.35 -7.18
C MET A 1 14.02 -62.12 -7.34
N SER A 2 14.48 -61.03 -6.73
CA SER A 2 13.91 -59.68 -6.65
C SER A 2 13.45 -59.14 -8.01
N LYS A 3 12.14 -59.04 -8.26
CA LYS A 3 11.61 -58.38 -9.48
C LYS A 3 10.50 -57.35 -9.21
N PHE A 4 9.88 -57.35 -8.02
CA PHE A 4 8.85 -56.36 -7.65
C PHE A 4 9.41 -55.00 -7.23
N ARG A 5 10.73 -54.86 -7.04
CA ARG A 5 11.36 -53.58 -6.68
C ARG A 5 11.59 -52.65 -7.88
N ILE A 6 11.39 -53.13 -9.11
CA ILE A 6 11.76 -52.40 -10.34
C ILE A 6 10.61 -51.53 -10.88
N CYS A 7 9.36 -51.78 -10.46
CA CYS A 7 8.18 -51.04 -10.95
C CYS A 7 7.70 -49.92 -10.00
N LEU A 8 8.46 -49.59 -8.96
CA LEU A 8 8.12 -48.47 -8.05
C LEU A 8 8.95 -47.21 -8.31
N ILE A 9 9.95 -47.29 -9.20
CA ILE A 9 10.87 -46.19 -9.48
C ILE A 9 10.33 -45.16 -10.48
N PRO A 10 9.55 -45.50 -11.54
CA PRO A 10 9.12 -44.46 -12.49
C PRO A 10 7.93 -43.63 -11.96
N LEU A 11 7.14 -44.17 -11.03
CA LEU A 11 5.97 -43.48 -10.47
C LEU A 11 6.36 -42.36 -9.49
N ALA A 12 7.45 -42.56 -8.73
CA ALA A 12 7.96 -41.56 -7.81
C ALA A 12 8.62 -40.37 -8.53
N LEU A 13 9.17 -40.58 -9.74
CA LEU A 13 9.83 -39.53 -10.52
C LEU A 13 8.82 -38.56 -11.17
N VAL A 14 7.63 -39.05 -11.55
CA VAL A 14 6.56 -38.19 -12.13
C VAL A 14 5.91 -37.30 -11.07
N LEU A 15 5.87 -37.72 -9.80
CA LEU A 15 5.27 -36.92 -8.72
C LEU A 15 6.15 -35.75 -8.26
N ALA A 16 7.46 -35.78 -8.53
CA ALA A 16 8.38 -34.71 -8.16
C ALA A 16 8.27 -33.45 -9.04
N LEU A 17 7.70 -33.55 -10.24
CA LEU A 17 7.51 -32.41 -11.15
C LEU A 17 6.28 -31.55 -10.83
N ALA A 18 5.45 -31.93 -9.87
CA ALA A 18 4.28 -31.15 -9.42
C ALA A 18 4.63 -30.06 -8.38
N SER A 19 5.89 -29.62 -8.33
CA SER A 19 6.33 -28.50 -7.47
C SER A 19 5.86 -27.18 -8.10
N THR A 20 4.56 -26.93 -8.01
CA THR A 20 3.96 -25.64 -8.37
C THR A 20 4.59 -24.57 -7.48
N ALA A 21 5.35 -23.65 -8.08
CA ALA A 21 5.94 -22.52 -7.36
C ALA A 21 4.81 -21.68 -6.74
N ALA A 22 4.59 -21.84 -5.43
CA ALA A 22 3.69 -21.00 -4.66
C ALA A 22 4.30 -19.60 -4.56
N SER A 23 3.97 -18.72 -5.51
CA SER A 23 4.28 -17.29 -5.44
C SER A 23 3.15 -16.56 -4.74
N ALA A 24 3.11 -16.62 -3.41
CA ALA A 24 2.07 -15.95 -2.63
C ALA A 24 2.71 -15.20 -1.44
N ASN A 25 3.14 -13.95 -1.70
CA ASN A 25 3.04 -12.79 -0.76
C ASN A 25 3.92 -11.57 -1.11
N THR A 26 4.72 -11.59 -2.16
CA THR A 26 5.58 -10.44 -2.50
C THR A 26 4.84 -9.26 -3.14
N LEU A 27 3.61 -9.46 -3.64
CA LEU A 27 2.85 -8.41 -4.31
C LEU A 27 2.36 -7.29 -3.38
N LEU A 28 2.09 -7.58 -2.10
CA LEU A 28 1.61 -6.56 -1.16
C LEU A 28 2.74 -5.67 -0.64
N VAL A 29 3.88 -6.26 -0.26
CA VAL A 29 5.05 -5.50 0.23
C VAL A 29 5.63 -4.63 -0.88
N GLN A 30 5.76 -5.16 -2.12
CA GLN A 30 6.19 -4.33 -3.25
C GLN A 30 5.24 -3.17 -3.55
N ARG A 31 3.93 -3.31 -3.31
CA ARG A 31 2.97 -2.22 -3.54
C ARG A 31 3.15 -1.10 -2.51
N VAL A 32 3.35 -1.45 -1.24
CA VAL A 32 3.62 -0.49 -0.16
C VAL A 32 4.96 0.20 -0.38
N GLU A 33 5.99 -0.53 -0.78
CA GLU A 33 7.32 0.05 -1.05
C GLU A 33 7.34 0.89 -2.35
N ARG A 34 6.56 0.52 -3.38
CA ARG A 34 6.37 1.34 -4.59
C ARG A 34 5.54 2.60 -4.31
N ALA A 35 4.54 2.52 -3.43
CA ALA A 35 3.80 3.69 -2.96
C ALA A 35 4.69 4.65 -2.14
N LYS A 36 5.63 4.10 -1.36
CA LYS A 36 6.62 4.89 -0.60
C LYS A 36 7.69 5.56 -1.46
N SER A 37 8.04 4.98 -2.62
CA SER A 37 9.20 5.43 -3.42
C SER A 37 8.89 6.41 -4.56
N SER A 38 7.62 6.75 -4.84
CA SER A 38 7.33 7.69 -5.95
C SER A 38 6.04 8.53 -5.94
N ALA A 39 5.08 8.42 -5.00
CA ALA A 39 3.71 8.85 -5.34
C ALA A 39 3.08 9.99 -4.51
N LEU A 40 3.66 10.41 -3.38
CA LEU A 40 3.01 11.38 -2.50
C LEU A 40 3.86 12.64 -2.27
N PRO A 41 3.24 13.83 -2.20
CA PRO A 41 3.91 15.05 -1.79
C PRO A 41 4.64 14.92 -0.45
N HIS A 42 5.84 15.48 -0.36
CA HIS A 42 6.57 15.54 0.90
C HIS A 42 5.88 16.52 1.87
N LYS A 43 5.93 16.19 3.16
CA LYS A 43 5.49 17.10 4.22
C LYS A 43 6.32 18.40 4.15
N GLY A 44 5.63 19.53 4.19
CA GLY A 44 6.22 20.87 4.07
C GLY A 44 6.28 21.44 2.65
N SER A 45 6.08 20.63 1.60
CA SER A 45 6.00 21.15 0.22
C SER A 45 4.91 22.22 0.09
N THR A 46 5.15 23.23 -0.74
CA THR A 46 4.14 24.28 -0.99
C THR A 46 3.05 23.79 -1.94
N MET A 47 1.89 24.43 -1.90
CA MET A 47 0.83 24.20 -2.89
C MET A 47 1.34 24.31 -4.33
N GLU A 48 2.17 25.30 -4.66
CA GLU A 48 2.71 25.42 -6.03
C GLU A 48 3.64 24.25 -6.38
N GLN A 49 4.48 23.80 -5.46
CA GLN A 49 5.36 22.65 -5.70
C GLN A 49 4.55 21.37 -5.95
N VAL A 50 3.47 21.18 -5.19
CA VAL A 50 2.57 20.04 -5.41
C VAL A 50 1.88 20.15 -6.77
N GLU A 51 1.32 21.32 -7.11
CA GLU A 51 0.66 21.50 -8.41
C GLU A 51 1.64 21.36 -9.59
N SER A 52 2.88 21.84 -9.43
CA SER A 52 3.93 21.70 -10.44
C SER A 52 4.36 20.24 -10.65
N GLN A 53 4.38 19.43 -9.59
CA GLN A 53 4.87 18.06 -9.66
C GLN A 53 3.77 17.05 -10.04
N TYR A 54 2.53 17.29 -9.61
CA TYR A 54 1.42 16.35 -9.75
C TYR A 54 0.30 16.84 -10.67
N GLY A 55 0.39 18.07 -11.18
CA GLY A 55 -0.65 18.72 -11.98
C GLY A 55 -1.77 19.31 -11.12
N ALA A 56 -2.83 19.80 -11.78
CA ALA A 56 -4.00 20.31 -11.09
C ALA A 56 -4.76 19.16 -10.39
N PRO A 57 -5.22 19.36 -9.13
CA PRO A 57 -6.05 18.37 -8.46
C PRO A 57 -7.43 18.25 -9.13
N THR A 58 -8.04 17.07 -8.98
CA THR A 58 -9.41 16.81 -9.44
C THR A 58 -10.44 17.64 -8.66
N ASP A 59 -10.17 17.92 -7.38
CA ASP A 59 -11.04 18.75 -6.56
C ASP A 59 -10.27 19.47 -5.45
N LYS A 60 -10.65 20.72 -5.17
CA LYS A 60 -10.09 21.56 -4.10
C LYS A 60 -11.20 21.86 -3.08
N LYS A 61 -11.13 21.25 -1.90
CA LYS A 61 -12.06 21.55 -0.81
C LYS A 61 -11.62 22.82 -0.07
N PRO A 62 -12.55 23.70 0.33
CA PRO A 62 -12.22 24.93 1.03
C PRO A 62 -11.57 24.64 2.38
N ALA A 63 -10.81 25.62 2.86
CA ALA A 63 -10.19 25.55 4.18
C ALA A 63 -11.24 25.51 5.30
N VAL A 64 -11.01 24.70 6.32
CA VAL A 64 -11.84 24.63 7.53
C VAL A 64 -11.00 24.71 8.79
N GLY A 65 -11.55 25.33 9.85
CA GLY A 65 -10.92 25.39 11.18
C GLY A 65 -9.81 26.44 11.34
N GLN A 66 -9.19 26.42 12.53
CA GLN A 66 -8.02 27.21 12.92
C GLN A 66 -7.02 26.28 13.63
N PRO A 67 -5.82 26.04 13.08
CA PRO A 67 -5.31 26.59 11.82
C PRO A 67 -6.10 26.09 10.59
N PRO A 68 -6.12 26.86 9.48
CA PRO A 68 -6.94 26.53 8.32
C PRO A 68 -6.40 25.31 7.58
N ILE A 69 -7.22 24.26 7.46
CA ILE A 69 -6.85 23.03 6.75
C ILE A 69 -7.56 22.94 5.41
N THR A 70 -6.78 23.01 4.32
CA THR A 70 -7.25 22.84 2.93
C THR A 70 -7.01 21.41 2.47
N ARG A 71 -7.92 20.85 1.68
CA ARG A 71 -7.79 19.48 1.16
C ARG A 71 -7.88 19.47 -0.36
N TRP A 72 -6.84 18.95 -1.02
CA TRP A 72 -6.84 18.72 -2.47
C TRP A 72 -6.90 17.23 -2.76
N MET A 73 -7.73 16.86 -3.73
CA MET A 73 -7.97 15.48 -4.14
C MET A 73 -7.33 15.23 -5.50
N TYR A 74 -6.48 14.20 -5.57
CA TYR A 74 -5.94 13.64 -6.80
C TYR A 74 -6.57 12.25 -7.03
N PRO A 75 -6.46 11.69 -8.25
CA PRO A 75 -7.04 10.37 -8.54
C PRO A 75 -6.53 9.26 -7.59
N ALA A 76 -5.24 9.29 -7.26
CA ALA A 76 -4.59 8.24 -6.45
C ALA A 76 -4.46 8.58 -4.95
N PHE A 77 -4.53 9.86 -4.57
CA PHE A 77 -4.27 10.29 -3.20
C PHE A 77 -4.94 11.63 -2.88
N THR A 78 -4.97 11.97 -1.60
CA THR A 78 -5.50 13.22 -1.07
C THR A 78 -4.42 13.93 -0.25
N VAL A 79 -4.23 15.23 -0.49
CA VAL A 79 -3.24 16.07 0.19
C VAL A 79 -3.94 17.04 1.11
N TYR A 80 -3.42 17.17 2.32
CA TYR A 80 -3.88 18.10 3.34
C TYR A 80 -2.82 19.18 3.54
N PHE A 81 -3.26 20.42 3.47
CA PHE A 81 -2.42 21.60 3.66
C PHE A 81 -2.88 22.37 4.88
N GLU A 82 -1.93 22.84 5.67
CA GLU A 82 -2.15 23.94 6.60
C GLU A 82 -1.58 25.20 5.95
N TYR A 83 -2.39 26.25 5.84
CA TYR A 83 -2.08 27.39 4.97
C TYR A 83 -1.71 26.92 3.55
N ASN A 84 -0.46 27.09 3.12
CA ASN A 84 0.07 26.68 1.83
C ASN A 84 1.04 25.49 1.89
N HIS A 85 1.23 24.86 3.06
CA HIS A 85 2.20 23.78 3.25
C HIS A 85 1.54 22.43 3.49
N VAL A 86 2.06 21.38 2.85
CA VAL A 86 1.61 20.00 3.07
C VAL A 86 1.83 19.60 4.52
N ILE A 87 0.78 19.16 5.20
CA ILE A 87 0.87 18.53 6.52
C ILE A 87 0.77 17.01 6.43
N ASN A 88 0.01 16.48 5.46
CA ASN A 88 -0.16 15.04 5.26
C ASN A 88 -0.62 14.73 3.83
N ALA A 89 -0.29 13.53 3.34
CA ALA A 89 -0.77 12.99 2.07
C ALA A 89 -1.17 11.52 2.27
N VAL A 90 -2.37 11.15 1.82
CA VAL A 90 -2.97 9.84 2.09
C VAL A 90 -3.41 9.21 0.78
N VAL A 91 -2.98 7.96 0.53
CA VAL A 91 -3.41 7.19 -0.63
C VAL A 91 -4.92 6.91 -0.52
N ASN A 92 -5.65 7.09 -1.62
CA ASN A 92 -7.08 6.77 -1.66
C ASN A 92 -7.26 5.25 -1.51
N LYS A 93 -8.31 4.83 -0.79
CA LYS A 93 -8.61 3.39 -0.61
C LYS A 93 -8.84 2.71 -1.96
N SER A 94 -8.35 1.49 -2.10
CA SER A 94 -8.44 0.73 -3.35
C SER A 94 -9.82 0.08 -3.59
N SER A 95 -10.58 -0.14 -2.52
CA SER A 95 -11.97 -0.63 -2.54
C SER A 95 -12.73 -0.06 -1.32
N PRO A 96 -14.05 0.21 -1.43
CA PRO A 96 -14.87 0.63 -0.30
C PRO A 96 -14.87 -0.37 0.88
N GLU A 97 -14.66 -1.66 0.63
CA GLU A 97 -14.61 -2.71 1.65
C GLU A 97 -13.24 -2.91 2.29
N GLU A 98 -12.25 -2.06 1.98
CA GLU A 98 -10.93 -2.10 2.60
C GLU A 98 -11.02 -1.78 4.11
N LYS A 99 -11.10 -2.85 4.91
CA LYS A 99 -10.97 -2.83 6.37
C LYS A 99 -9.49 -2.81 6.72
N GLY A 100 -9.02 -1.68 7.26
CA GLY A 100 -7.65 -1.54 7.72
C GLY A 100 -7.30 -2.56 8.82
N PRO A 101 -6.01 -2.82 9.06
CA PRO A 101 -5.59 -3.71 10.14
C PRO A 101 -6.18 -3.26 11.47
N MET A 102 -6.66 -4.22 12.27
CA MET A 102 -7.16 -3.93 13.62
C MET A 102 -6.03 -3.27 14.42
N PRO A 103 -6.30 -2.15 15.12
CA PRO A 103 -5.32 -1.56 16.02
C PRO A 103 -4.82 -2.64 16.98
N VAL A 104 -3.50 -2.79 17.10
CA VAL A 104 -2.90 -3.64 18.13
C VAL A 104 -3.45 -3.14 19.45
N ALA A 105 -4.16 -4.01 20.19
CA ALA A 105 -4.74 -3.65 21.48
C ALA A 105 -3.66 -2.96 22.33
N ALA A 106 -3.98 -1.75 22.83
CA ALA A 106 -3.06 -0.99 23.65
C ALA A 106 -2.50 -1.90 24.74
N ARG A 107 -1.16 -1.98 24.87
CA ARG A 107 -0.54 -2.71 25.99
C ARG A 107 -1.16 -2.15 27.28
N GLN A 108 -1.87 -2.98 28.02
CA GLN A 108 -2.34 -2.60 29.35
C GLN A 108 -1.12 -2.16 30.17
N PRO A 109 -1.23 -1.07 30.95
CA PRO A 109 -0.21 -0.71 31.91
C PRO A 109 0.04 -1.93 32.82
N ARG A 110 1.31 -2.32 32.97
CA ARG A 110 1.66 -3.21 34.08
C ARG A 110 1.68 -2.35 35.32
N GLU A 111 0.79 -2.64 36.25
CA GLU A 111 0.81 -2.11 37.62
C GLU A 111 2.05 -2.59 38.38
#